data_AF-A0A2D0IRM3-F1
#
_entry.id   AF-A0A2D0IRM3-F1
#
_cell.length_a   1.000
_cell.length_b   1.000
_cell.length_c   1.000
_cell.angle_alpha   90.00
_cell.angle_beta   90.00
_cell.angle_gamma   90.00
#
_symmetry.space_group_name_H-M   'P 1'
#
loop_
_entity.id
_entity.type
_entity.pdbx_description
1 polymer ?
#
loop_
_entity_poly.entity_id
_entity_poly.type
_entity_poly.pdbx_seq_one_letter_code
_entity_poly.pdbx_strand_id
1 'polypeptide(L)' 'MVERKSLFTIIIKLEDKTAEGVAKATIRNLSNIKQKIKTITFDNGLEFAEHEFISKNLETKIYSPLIHLGKEE' A
#
# COMPACT_ATOMS: atom_id res chain seq x y z
N MET A 1 5.72 6.38 -1.40
CA MET A 1 4.52 6.15 -2.23
C MET A 1 4.45 7.23 -3.31
N VAL A 2 4.04 6.86 -4.53
CA VAL A 2 3.98 7.77 -5.69
C VAL A 2 2.58 7.69 -6.30
N GLU A 3 1.93 8.83 -6.48
CA GLU A 3 0.71 8.93 -7.29
C GLU A 3 1.08 8.95 -8.77
N ARG A 4 0.54 8.03 -9.58
CA ARG A 4 1.05 7.75 -10.93
C ARG A 4 0.80 8.87 -11.95
N LYS A 5 -0.27 9.67 -11.80
CA LYS A 5 -0.65 10.68 -12.80
C LYS A 5 0.10 12.00 -12.62
N SER A 6 0.13 12.50 -11.39
CA SER A 6 0.75 13.79 -11.03
C SER A 6 2.19 13.64 -10.55
N LEU A 7 2.64 12.40 -10.29
CA LEU A 7 3.95 12.11 -9.69
C LEU A 7 4.12 12.69 -8.27
N PHE A 8 3.02 13.07 -7.63
CA PHE A 8 3.05 13.49 -6.23
C PHE A 8 3.61 12.35 -5.36
N THR A 9 4.71 12.63 -4.68
CA THR A 9 5.52 11.62 -4.01
C THR A 9 5.61 11.91 -2.52
N ILE A 10 5.31 10.90 -1.71
CA ILE A 10 5.48 10.91 -0.26
C ILE A 10 6.60 9.92 0.09
N ILE A 11 7.66 10.40 0.72
CA ILE A 11 8.77 9.59 1.24
C ILE A 11 8.68 9.60 2.76
N ILE A 12 8.62 8.41 3.35
CA ILE A 12 8.51 8.22 4.80
C ILE A 12 9.73 7.41 5.24
N LYS A 13 10.51 7.95 6.19
CA LYS A 13 11.56 7.17 6.85
C LYS A 13 10.90 6.21 7.83
N LEU A 14 11.23 4.93 7.72
CA LEU A 14 10.78 3.88 8.63
C LEU A 14 11.91 3.47 9.56
N GLU A 15 11.57 3.08 10.78
CA GLU A 15 12.52 2.56 11.77
C GLU A 15 12.83 1.08 11.52
N ASP A 16 11.85 0.33 11.01
CA ASP A 16 11.97 -1.06 10.58
C ASP A 16 11.11 -1.33 9.32
N LYS A 17 11.28 -2.52 8.72
CA LYS A 17 10.53 -2.97 7.54
C LYS A 17 9.46 -4.00 7.89
N THR A 18 9.00 -4.05 9.14
CA THR A 18 7.95 -4.99 9.53
C THR A 18 6.63 -4.59 8.88
N ALA A 19 5.76 -5.59 8.62
CA ALA A 19 4.47 -5.32 8.01
C ALA A 19 3.59 -4.38 8.86
N GLU A 20 3.66 -4.52 10.19
CA GLU A 20 3.00 -3.63 11.13
C GLU A 20 3.55 -2.20 11.06
N GLY A 21 4.88 -2.04 11.06
CA GLY A 21 5.57 -0.75 10.97
C GLY A 21 5.20 0.00 9.69
N VAL A 22 5.23 -0.69 8.55
CA VAL A 22 4.81 -0.16 7.24
C VAL A 22 3.34 0.24 7.24
N ALA A 23 2.45 -0.60 7.78
CA ALA A 23 1.01 -0.32 7.80
C ALA A 23 0.68 0.91 8.66
N LYS A 24 1.23 1.00 9.88
CA LYS A 24 1.03 2.16 10.76
C LYS A 24 1.55 3.44 10.13
N ALA A 25 2.74 3.40 9.54
CA ALA A 25 3.32 4.56 8.87
C ALA A 25 2.47 4.99 7.66
N THR A 26 1.99 4.04 6.87
CA THR A 26 1.14 4.30 5.70
C THR A 26 -0.16 4.95 6.12
N ILE A 27 -0.89 4.38 7.08
CA ILE A 27 -2.17 4.91 7.57
C ILE A 27 -1.96 6.33 8.11
N ARG A 28 -0.99 6.52 9.01
CA ARG A 28 -0.72 7.83 9.64
C ARG A 28 -0.49 8.94 8.61
N ASN A 29 0.28 8.67 7.57
CA ASN A 29 0.66 9.69 6.59
C ASN A 29 -0.38 9.90 5.48
N LEU A 30 -1.23 8.91 5.20
CA LEU A 30 -2.21 8.99 4.11
C LEU A 30 -3.63 9.35 4.57
N SER A 31 -3.95 9.20 5.86
CA SER A 31 -5.29 9.50 6.40
C SER A 31 -5.81 10.89 6.02
N ASN A 32 -4.95 11.91 6.04
CA ASN A 32 -5.33 13.30 5.72
C ASN A 32 -5.70 13.51 4.24
N ILE A 33 -5.31 12.58 3.37
CA ILE A 33 -5.58 12.64 1.93
C ILE A 33 -6.35 11.42 1.44
N LYS A 34 -6.91 10.59 2.33
CA LYS A 34 -7.57 9.32 1.96
C LYS A 34 -8.67 9.50 0.91
N GLN A 35 -9.42 10.61 0.99
CA GLN A 35 -10.47 10.97 0.02
C GLN A 35 -9.95 11.25 -1.39
N LYS A 36 -8.64 11.51 -1.55
CA LYS A 36 -7.98 11.69 -2.86
C LYS A 36 -7.40 10.38 -3.41
N ILE A 37 -7.33 9.32 -2.59
CA ILE A 37 -6.73 8.04 -2.96
C ILE A 37 -7.84 7.07 -3.39
N LYS A 38 -7.88 6.75 -4.69
CA LYS A 38 -8.87 5.82 -5.24
C LYS A 38 -8.51 4.36 -5.03
N THR A 39 -7.23 4.05 -5.28
CA THR A 39 -6.67 2.71 -5.13
C THR A 39 -5.20 2.82 -4.75
N ILE A 40 -4.67 1.81 -4.08
CA ILE A 40 -3.24 1.62 -3.83
C ILE A 40 -2.82 0.31 -4.50
N THR A 41 -1.63 0.30 -5.07
CA THR A 41 -1.00 -0.93 -5.58
C THR A 41 0.27 -1.16 -4.81
N PHE A 42 0.35 -2.26 -4.07
CA PHE A 42 1.59 -2.74 -3.45
C PHE A 42 2.19 -3.85 -4.30
N ASP A 43 3.49 -4.10 -4.15
CA ASP A 43 4.07 -5.35 -4.63
C ASP A 43 3.75 -6.49 -3.64
N ASN A 44 4.19 -7.70 -3.95
CA ASN A 44 3.99 -8.87 -3.08
C ASN A 44 5.05 -8.99 -1.98
N GLY A 45 5.70 -7.89 -1.59
CA GLY A 45 6.62 -7.84 -0.46
C GLY A 45 5.95 -8.20 0.85
N LEU A 46 6.66 -8.94 1.72
CA LEU A 46 6.15 -9.36 3.03
C LEU A 46 5.89 -8.17 3.96
N GLU A 47 6.59 -7.05 3.74
CA GLU A 47 6.35 -5.78 4.43
C GLU A 47 4.95 -5.18 4.13
N PHE A 48 4.22 -5.71 3.15
CA PHE A 48 2.84 -5.33 2.83
C PHE A 48 1.82 -6.42 3.20
N ALA A 49 2.20 -7.42 4.01
CA ALA A 49 1.29 -8.47 4.45
C ALA A 49 0.02 -7.91 5.14
N GLU A 50 0.14 -6.78 5.83
CA GLU A 50 -0.97 -6.08 6.52
C GLU A 50 -1.80 -5.15 5.60
N HIS A 51 -1.80 -5.38 4.28
CA HIS A 51 -2.53 -4.56 3.31
C HIS A 51 -4.04 -4.50 3.58
N GLU A 52 -4.66 -5.55 4.11
CA GLU A 52 -6.09 -5.50 4.50
C GLU A 52 -6.35 -4.48 5.60
N PHE A 53 -5.45 -4.36 6.59
CA PHE A 53 -5.55 -3.38 7.65
C PHE A 53 -5.43 -1.96 7.10
N ILE A 54 -4.51 -1.74 6.15
CA ILE A 54 -4.35 -0.46 5.44
C ILE A 54 -5.63 -0.12 4.66
N SER A 55 -6.16 -1.07 3.91
CA SER A 55 -7.39 -0.94 3.10
C SER A 55 -8.57 -0.46 3.94
N LYS A 56 -8.81 -1.11 5.08
CA LYS A 56 -9.90 -0.76 6.01
C LYS A 56 -9.76 0.65 6.59
N ASN A 57 -8.56 1.02 7.04
CA ASN A 57 -8.33 2.33 7.67
C ASN A 57 -8.35 3.50 6.68
N LEU A 58 -7.87 3.28 5.46
CA LEU A 58 -7.85 4.29 4.41
C LEU A 58 -9.11 4.31 3.55
N GLU A 59 -10.04 3.36 3.76
CA GLU A 59 -11.26 3.19 2.95
C GLU A 59 -10.94 3.13 1.45
N THR A 60 -9.85 2.44 1.09
CA THR A 60 -9.32 2.42 -0.27
C THR A 60 -9.02 1.00 -0.74
N LYS A 61 -9.23 0.72 -2.02
CA LYS A 61 -8.98 -0.61 -2.57
C LYS A 61 -7.49 -0.82 -2.76
N ILE A 62 -7.00 -1.99 -2.37
CA ILE A 62 -5.60 -2.38 -2.58
C ILE A 62 -5.53 -3.53 -3.58
N TYR A 63 -4.55 -3.44 -4.48
CA TYR A 63 -4.24 -4.46 -5.48
C TYR A 63 -2.77 -4.87 -5.36
N SER A 64 -2.47 -6.11 -5.72
CA SER A 64 -1.10 -6.59 -5.85
C SER A 64 -0.91 -7.30 -7.19
N PRO A 65 0.31 -7.32 -7.76
CA PRO A 65 0.59 -8.05 -8.99
C PRO A 65 0.20 -9.52 -8.86
N LEU A 66 -0.48 -10.06 -9.87
CA LEU A 66 -0.70 -11.50 -9.96
C LEU A 66 0.67 -12.16 -10.16
N ILE A 67 1.05 -13.03 -9.23
CA ILE A 67 2.14 -13.97 -9.47
C ILE A 67 1.60 -14.95 -10.50
N HIS A 68 2.30 -15.11 -11.63
CA HIS A 68 1.94 -16.05 -12.68
C HIS A 68 2.08 -17.47 -12.12
N LEU A 69 1.08 -17.95 -11.38
CA LEU A 69 0.90 -19.37 -11.15
C LEU A 69 0.51 -19.92 -12.52
N GLY A 70 1.45 -20.62 -13.15
CA GLY A 70 1.21 -21.32 -14.41
C GLY A 70 -0.09 -22.10 -14.27
N LYS A 71 -1.10 -21.68 -15.02
CA LYS A 71 -2.23 -22.55 -15.30
C LYS A 71 -1.67 -23.63 -16.19
N GLU A 72 -1.42 -24.81 -15.62
CA GLU A 72 -1.39 -26.02 -16.42
C GLU A 72 -2.80 -26.17 -17.02
N GLU A 73 -2.85 -26.13 -18.35
CA GLU A 73 -4.03 -26.47 -19.16
C GLU A 73 -4.37 -27.96 -19.05
#